data_AF-A0A1H7F1S2-F1
#
_entry.id   AF-A0A1H7F1S2-F1
#
_cell.length_a   1.000
_cell.length_b   1.000
_cell.length_c   1.000
_cell.angle_alpha   90.00
_cell.angle_beta   90.00
_cell.angle_gamma   90.00
#
_symmetry.space_group_name_H-M   'P 1'
#
loop_
_entity.id
_entity.type
_entity.pdbx_description
1 polymer ?
#
loop_
_entity_poly.entity_id
_entity_poly.type
_entity_poly.pdbx_seq_one_letter_code
_entity_poly.pdbx_strand_id
1 'polypeptide(L)'
;MGASGDNDPLSPDALIGDPHSIAPIAGSAEDRADGTVRKVIHAIATTFGVIAALLIVGIMISTALDVLVRQVTGSSIPGVVEYSEVLLAGLVFLGLAYAQRTGAHIGVDLVTERLPARVAHVVRAIGLFVAIAVLLWMTYETAIVAINSFQVGEFRFGLVPVPIWPIRIVIPLGLVALVLELALSTYDEIVGARTGAPTVQHEHPEAASAAAERDEDARS
;
A
#
# COMPACT_ATOMS: atom_id res chain seq x y z
N MET A 1 -11.01 0.10 -74.93
CA MET A 1 -9.63 -0.40 -74.77
C MET A 1 -9.06 0.28 -73.54
N GLY A 2 -8.91 -0.34 -72.38
CA GLY A 2 -8.50 -1.72 -72.13
C GLY A 2 -7.03 -1.70 -71.72
N ALA A 3 -6.76 -1.47 -70.44
CA ALA A 3 -5.50 -1.83 -69.83
C ALA A 3 -5.86 -2.46 -68.49
N SER A 4 -5.99 -3.79 -68.56
CA SER A 4 -6.23 -4.70 -67.46
C SER A 4 -5.18 -4.46 -66.40
N GLY A 5 -5.62 -3.94 -65.25
CA GLY A 5 -4.79 -3.83 -64.06
C GLY A 5 -4.33 -5.23 -63.68
N ASP A 6 -3.03 -5.43 -63.79
CA ASP A 6 -2.29 -6.64 -63.46
C ASP A 6 -2.31 -6.80 -61.93
N ASN A 7 -3.47 -7.23 -61.41
CA ASN A 7 -3.62 -7.68 -60.02
C ASN A 7 -3.19 -9.14 -59.97
N ASP A 8 -1.89 -9.37 -60.13
CA ASP A 8 -1.28 -10.68 -59.91
C ASP A 8 -1.05 -10.88 -58.40
N PRO A 9 -1.80 -11.79 -57.73
CA PRO A 9 -1.66 -12.04 -56.30
C PRO A 9 -0.33 -12.72 -55.92
N LEU A 10 0.54 -13.00 -56.90
CA LEU A 10 1.83 -13.65 -56.71
C LEU A 10 3.02 -12.70 -56.97
N SER A 11 2.78 -11.39 -57.08
CA SER A 11 3.88 -10.41 -57.17
C SER A 11 4.79 -10.48 -55.94
N PRO A 12 6.14 -10.50 -56.11
CA PRO A 12 7.10 -10.57 -55.00
C PRO A 12 6.93 -9.45 -53.96
N ASP A 13 6.39 -8.30 -54.40
CA ASP A 13 6.19 -7.11 -53.59
C ASP A 13 5.01 -7.23 -52.62
N ALA A 14 4.01 -8.07 -52.93
CA ALA A 14 2.86 -8.32 -52.05
C ALA A 14 3.20 -9.25 -50.86
N LEU A 15 4.29 -10.01 -50.95
CA LEU A 15 4.84 -10.85 -49.87
C LEU A 15 5.75 -10.08 -48.92
N ILE A 16 6.19 -8.88 -49.30
CA ILE A 16 6.96 -7.97 -48.43
C ILE A 16 5.93 -7.19 -47.62
N GLY A 17 5.51 -7.79 -46.50
CA GLY A 17 4.67 -7.14 -45.51
C GLY A 17 5.22 -5.76 -45.16
N ASP A 18 4.35 -4.77 -45.16
CA ASP A 18 4.66 -3.37 -44.87
C ASP A 18 5.53 -3.25 -43.59
N PRO A 19 6.76 -2.69 -43.67
CA PRO A 19 7.64 -2.52 -42.52
C PRO A 19 7.08 -1.55 -41.46
N HIS A 20 5.98 -0.84 -41.74
CA HIS A 20 5.25 -0.01 -40.78
C HIS A 20 3.98 -0.68 -40.21
N SER A 21 3.60 -1.86 -40.72
CA SER A 21 2.52 -2.69 -40.17
C SER A 21 3.03 -3.68 -39.14
N ILE A 22 3.75 -3.17 -38.14
CA ILE A 22 3.95 -3.92 -36.90
C ILE A 22 2.66 -3.70 -36.11
N ALA A 23 1.64 -4.52 -36.38
CA ALA A 23 0.48 -4.61 -35.51
C ALA A 23 0.98 -4.73 -34.06
N PRO A 24 0.43 -3.96 -33.10
CA PRO A 24 0.83 -4.08 -31.71
C PRO A 24 0.53 -5.52 -31.31
N ILE A 25 1.57 -6.34 -31.16
CA ILE A 25 1.46 -7.69 -30.62
C ILE A 25 0.67 -7.54 -29.34
N ALA A 26 -0.55 -8.10 -29.38
CA ALA A 26 -1.52 -8.02 -28.34
C ALA A 26 -0.82 -8.17 -26.99
N GLY A 27 -0.99 -7.18 -26.10
CA GLY A 27 -0.56 -7.27 -24.71
C GLY A 27 -0.88 -8.67 -24.23
N SER A 28 0.18 -9.46 -24.02
CA SER A 28 0.12 -10.89 -23.81
C SER A 28 -0.69 -11.16 -22.55
N ALA A 29 -1.16 -12.39 -22.35
CA ALA A 29 -1.85 -12.77 -21.10
C ALA A 29 -1.08 -12.33 -19.83
N GLU A 30 0.24 -12.20 -19.94
CA GLU A 30 1.18 -11.70 -18.94
C GLU A 30 0.91 -10.24 -18.52
N ASP A 31 0.62 -9.34 -19.47
CA ASP A 31 0.35 -7.92 -19.21
C ASP A 31 -1.02 -7.70 -18.55
N ARG A 32 -1.99 -8.58 -18.87
CA ARG A 32 -3.31 -8.62 -18.19
C ARG A 32 -3.22 -9.21 -16.78
N ALA A 33 -2.36 -10.20 -16.58
CA ALA A 33 -2.14 -10.83 -15.27
C ALA A 33 -1.49 -9.85 -14.30
N ASP A 34 -0.45 -9.13 -14.71
CA ASP A 34 0.22 -8.10 -13.90
C ASP A 34 -0.77 -7.02 -13.45
N GLY A 35 -1.57 -6.49 -14.38
CA GLY A 35 -2.61 -5.51 -14.07
C GLY A 35 -3.71 -6.01 -13.13
N THR A 36 -4.01 -7.32 -13.15
CA THR A 36 -5.02 -7.92 -12.26
C THR A 36 -4.49 -8.13 -10.85
N VAL A 37 -3.26 -8.64 -10.71
CA VAL A 37 -2.61 -8.86 -9.42
C VAL A 37 -2.48 -7.53 -8.65
N ARG A 38 -2.04 -6.48 -9.33
CA ARG A 38 -1.94 -5.12 -8.77
C ARG A 38 -3.28 -4.61 -8.25
N LYS A 39 -4.34 -4.74 -9.05
CA LYS A 39 -5.69 -4.32 -8.66
C LYS A 39 -6.16 -5.05 -7.40
N VAL A 40 -5.89 -6.35 -7.30
CA VAL A 40 -6.27 -7.14 -6.13
C VAL A 40 -5.52 -6.69 -4.88
N ILE A 41 -4.20 -6.52 -4.97
CA ILE A 41 -3.39 -6.09 -3.81
C ILE A 41 -3.81 -4.69 -3.36
N HIS A 42 -3.96 -3.73 -4.28
CA HIS A 42 -4.45 -2.39 -3.97
C HIS A 42 -5.87 -2.41 -3.39
N ALA A 43 -6.75 -3.27 -3.88
CA ALA A 43 -8.11 -3.41 -3.34
C ALA A 43 -8.10 -3.95 -1.91
N ILE A 44 -7.23 -4.92 -1.61
CA ILE A 44 -7.03 -5.44 -0.25
C ILE A 44 -6.53 -4.32 0.67
N ALA A 45 -5.46 -3.61 0.30
CA ALA A 45 -4.92 -2.53 1.11
C ALA A 45 -5.93 -1.40 1.32
N THR A 46 -6.69 -1.03 0.29
CA THR A 46 -7.74 0.00 0.41
C THR A 46 -8.85 -0.47 1.34
N THR A 47 -9.28 -1.73 1.24
CA THR A 47 -10.30 -2.29 2.12
C THR A 47 -9.82 -2.32 3.57
N PHE A 48 -8.57 -2.70 3.81
CA PHE A 48 -7.95 -2.66 5.13
C PHE A 48 -7.84 -1.23 5.67
N GLY A 49 -7.51 -0.26 4.80
CA GLY A 49 -7.53 1.17 5.14
C GLY A 49 -8.91 1.68 5.52
N VAL A 50 -9.97 1.25 4.82
CA VAL A 50 -11.37 1.62 5.18
C VAL A 50 -11.78 0.99 6.51
N ILE A 51 -11.44 -0.27 6.74
CA ILE A 51 -11.70 -0.93 8.03
C ILE A 51 -10.98 -0.18 9.15
N ALA A 52 -9.70 0.16 8.94
CA ALA A 52 -8.94 0.99 9.85
C ALA A 52 -9.65 2.33 10.12
N ALA A 53 -10.07 3.07 9.10
CA ALA A 53 -10.80 4.32 9.27
C ALA A 53 -12.09 4.17 10.09
N LEU A 54 -12.81 3.06 9.95
CA LEU A 54 -13.99 2.77 10.78
C LEU A 54 -13.62 2.45 12.23
N LEU A 55 -12.52 1.72 12.46
CA LEU A 55 -12.05 1.39 13.80
C LEU A 55 -11.68 2.64 14.60
N ILE A 56 -10.97 3.60 14.00
CA ILE A 56 -10.60 4.84 14.71
C ILE A 56 -11.83 5.68 15.08
N VAL A 57 -12.84 5.74 14.19
CA VAL A 57 -14.12 6.40 14.51
C VAL A 57 -14.81 5.69 15.68
N GLY A 58 -14.81 4.36 15.68
CA GLY A 58 -15.33 3.56 16.80
C GLY A 58 -14.63 3.88 18.12
N ILE A 59 -13.29 3.87 18.15
CA ILE A 59 -12.50 4.22 19.34
C ILE A 59 -12.82 5.64 19.82
N MET A 60 -12.93 6.59 18.89
CA MET A 60 -13.25 7.99 19.21
C MET A 60 -14.63 8.10 19.89
N ILE A 61 -15.66 7.44 19.34
CA ILE A 61 -17.01 7.45 19.92
C ILE A 61 -17.00 6.77 21.29
N SER A 62 -16.37 5.61 21.43
CA SER A 62 -16.28 4.89 22.71
C SER A 62 -15.57 5.72 23.78
N THR A 63 -14.47 6.38 23.42
CA THR A 63 -13.72 7.24 24.34
C THR A 63 -14.52 8.48 24.72
N ALA A 64 -15.23 9.11 23.77
CA ALA A 64 -16.09 10.25 24.04
C ALA A 64 -17.24 9.88 25.00
N LEU A 65 -17.88 8.73 24.78
CA LEU A 65 -18.93 8.22 25.66
C LEU A 65 -18.40 7.91 27.06
N ASP A 66 -17.22 7.31 27.18
CA ASP A 66 -16.58 7.09 28.50
C ASP A 66 -16.35 8.39 29.24
N VAL A 67 -15.82 9.41 28.57
CA VAL A 67 -15.63 10.74 29.16
C VAL A 67 -16.97 11.32 29.60
N LEU A 68 -18.02 11.26 28.78
CA LEU A 68 -19.36 11.75 29.17
C LEU A 68 -19.90 11.04 30.41
N VAL A 69 -19.83 9.71 30.45
CA VAL A 69 -20.30 8.92 31.60
C VAL A 69 -19.49 9.22 32.84
N ARG A 70 -18.17 9.35 32.71
CA ARG A 70 -17.28 9.72 33.83
C ARG A 70 -17.65 11.07 34.43
N GLN A 71 -18.03 12.04 33.61
CA GLN A 71 -18.45 13.36 34.10
C GLN A 71 -19.78 13.33 34.85
N VAL A 72 -20.70 12.42 34.50
CA VAL A 72 -22.03 12.32 35.11
C VAL A 72 -22.03 11.40 36.34
N THR A 73 -21.33 10.27 36.27
CA THR A 73 -21.36 9.20 37.27
C THR A 73 -20.12 9.19 38.17
N GLY A 74 -19.09 9.98 37.84
CA GLY A 74 -17.82 10.03 38.59
C GLY A 74 -16.92 8.80 38.41
N SER A 75 -17.33 7.83 37.59
CA SER A 75 -16.59 6.61 37.28
C SER A 75 -16.60 6.32 35.78
N SER A 76 -15.48 5.81 35.26
CA SER A 76 -15.37 5.36 33.87
C SER A 76 -16.10 4.03 33.64
N ILE A 77 -16.50 3.80 32.40
CA ILE A 77 -17.11 2.56 31.93
C ILE A 77 -16.03 1.46 31.95
N PRO A 78 -16.22 0.37 32.72
CA PRO A 78 -15.28 -0.73 32.75
C PRO A 78 -15.12 -1.37 31.36
N GLY A 79 -13.87 -1.60 30.93
CA GLY A 79 -13.55 -2.25 29.66
C GLY A 79 -13.28 -1.33 28.47
N VAL A 80 -13.68 -0.05 28.51
CA VAL A 80 -13.49 0.86 27.35
C VAL A 80 -12.02 1.04 26.99
N VAL A 81 -11.14 1.14 28.00
CA VAL A 81 -9.70 1.28 27.79
C VAL A 81 -9.14 0.01 27.14
N GLU A 82 -9.47 -1.16 27.69
CA GLU A 82 -9.00 -2.46 27.20
C GLU A 82 -9.47 -2.73 25.75
N TYR A 83 -10.73 -2.40 25.42
CA TYR A 83 -11.22 -2.50 24.05
C TYR A 83 -10.52 -1.51 23.11
N SER A 84 -10.31 -0.27 23.55
CA SER A 84 -9.67 0.77 22.73
C SER A 84 -8.23 0.40 22.40
N GLU A 85 -7.48 -0.18 23.34
CA GLU A 85 -6.11 -0.69 23.09
C GLU A 85 -6.08 -1.80 22.05
N VAL A 86 -7.02 -2.75 22.15
CA VAL A 86 -7.12 -3.87 21.20
C VAL A 86 -7.50 -3.35 19.81
N LEU A 87 -8.49 -2.47 19.71
CA LEU A 87 -8.91 -1.88 18.44
C LEU A 87 -7.81 -1.00 17.82
N LEU A 88 -7.05 -0.27 18.64
CA LEU A 88 -5.93 0.54 18.21
C LEU A 88 -4.83 -0.33 17.58
N ALA A 89 -4.50 -1.47 18.18
CA ALA A 89 -3.54 -2.40 17.60
C ALA A 89 -4.01 -2.88 16.22
N GLY A 90 -5.26 -3.31 16.09
CA GLY A 90 -5.84 -3.70 14.79
C GLY A 90 -5.77 -2.57 13.77
N LEU A 91 -6.24 -1.38 14.15
CA LEU A 91 -6.20 -0.16 13.33
C LEU A 91 -4.81 0.07 12.75
N VAL A 92 -3.76 0.03 13.58
CA VAL A 92 -2.39 0.31 13.16
C VAL A 92 -1.92 -0.71 12.13
N PHE A 93 -2.09 -2.01 12.38
CA PHE A 93 -1.59 -3.05 11.47
C PHE A 93 -2.40 -3.16 10.18
N LEU A 94 -3.73 -2.99 10.22
CA LEU A 94 -4.56 -2.91 9.01
C LEU A 94 -4.27 -1.64 8.19
N GLY A 95 -4.10 -0.51 8.87
CA GLY A 95 -3.82 0.78 8.22
C GLY A 95 -2.43 0.87 7.61
N LEU A 96 -1.46 0.07 8.09
CA LEU A 96 -0.06 0.13 7.67
C LEU A 96 0.13 -0.12 6.18
N ALA A 97 -0.58 -1.08 5.59
CA ALA A 97 -0.50 -1.37 4.16
C ALA A 97 -0.97 -0.19 3.30
N TYR A 98 -2.09 0.45 3.70
CA TYR A 98 -2.61 1.63 3.02
C TYR A 98 -1.72 2.87 3.21
N ALA A 99 -1.17 3.05 4.42
CA ALA A 99 -0.23 4.11 4.72
C ALA A 99 1.06 3.95 3.91
N GLN A 100 1.59 2.74 3.81
CA GLN A 100 2.75 2.42 2.98
C GLN A 100 2.48 2.76 1.52
N ARG A 101 1.30 2.42 0.97
CA ARG A 101 0.96 2.81 -0.40
C ARG A 101 0.99 4.32 -0.63
N THR A 102 0.54 5.09 0.35
CA THR A 102 0.46 6.56 0.24
C THR A 102 1.81 7.25 0.52
N GLY A 103 2.67 6.63 1.34
CA GLY A 103 3.93 7.20 1.83
C GLY A 103 5.19 6.43 1.42
N ALA A 104 5.11 5.64 0.34
CA ALA A 104 5.89 4.43 0.16
C ALA A 104 7.40 4.51 0.45
N HIS A 105 8.13 5.57 0.10
CA HIS A 105 9.59 5.51 0.22
C HIS A 105 10.28 6.78 0.71
N ILE A 106 9.53 7.74 1.29
CA ILE A 106 10.05 9.08 1.64
C ILE A 106 11.37 9.00 2.44
N GLY A 107 11.47 8.07 3.39
CA GLY A 107 12.68 7.92 4.22
C GLY A 107 13.92 7.44 3.47
N VAL A 108 13.77 6.54 2.50
CA VAL A 108 14.89 6.06 1.66
C VAL A 108 15.16 7.05 0.53
N ASP A 109 14.12 7.68 0.01
CA ASP A 109 14.20 8.71 -1.03
C ASP A 109 15.06 9.89 -0.56
N LEU A 110 14.81 10.45 0.64
CA LEU A 110 15.58 11.58 1.19
C LEU A 110 17.09 11.32 1.31
N VAL A 111 17.49 10.09 1.63
CA VAL A 111 18.92 9.71 1.71
C VAL A 111 19.50 9.50 0.32
N THR A 112 18.71 8.93 -0.60
CA THR A 112 19.14 8.64 -1.98
C THR A 112 19.15 9.85 -2.90
N GLU A 113 18.40 10.91 -2.61
CA GLU A 113 18.39 12.17 -3.36
C GLU A 113 19.75 12.88 -3.38
N ARG A 114 20.61 12.63 -2.38
CA ARG A 114 21.96 13.23 -2.29
C ARG A 114 23.05 12.39 -2.94
N LEU A 115 22.70 11.21 -3.49
CA LEU A 115 23.64 10.23 -4.03
C LEU A 115 23.63 10.21 -5.57
N PRO A 116 24.72 9.79 -6.22
CA PRO A 116 24.74 9.55 -7.66
C PRO A 116 23.70 8.49 -8.04
N ALA A 117 22.98 8.67 -9.15
CA ALA A 117 21.83 7.84 -9.56
C ALA A 117 22.08 6.31 -9.48
N ARG A 118 23.26 5.84 -9.88
CA ARG A 118 23.60 4.41 -9.82
C ARG A 118 23.73 3.87 -8.39
N VAL A 119 24.27 4.67 -7.48
CA VAL A 119 24.43 4.31 -6.06
C VAL A 119 23.09 4.40 -5.34
N ALA A 120 22.31 5.43 -5.64
CA ALA A 120 20.95 5.62 -5.14
C ALA A 120 20.07 4.38 -5.40
N HIS A 121 20.04 3.86 -6.62
CA HIS A 121 19.27 2.65 -6.96
C HIS A 121 19.71 1.42 -6.17
N VAL A 122 21.01 1.20 -6.00
CA VAL A 122 21.52 0.03 -5.25
C VAL A 122 21.17 0.14 -3.77
N VAL A 123 21.37 1.33 -3.17
CA VAL A 123 21.04 1.57 -1.77
C VAL A 123 19.53 1.40 -1.54
N ARG A 124 18.70 1.91 -2.44
CA ARG A 124 17.24 1.76 -2.36
C ARG A 124 16.79 0.31 -2.48
N ALA A 125 17.33 -0.43 -3.45
CA ALA A 125 17.05 -1.86 -3.61
C ALA A 125 17.46 -2.68 -2.38
N ILE A 126 18.62 -2.39 -1.78
CA ILE A 126 19.06 -3.04 -0.53
C ILE A 126 18.13 -2.69 0.63
N GLY A 127 17.78 -1.42 0.80
CA GLY A 127 16.86 -0.97 1.85
C GLY A 127 15.51 -1.67 1.76
N LEU A 128 14.95 -1.75 0.55
CA LEU A 128 13.72 -2.48 0.25
C LEU A 128 13.82 -3.97 0.59
N PHE A 129 14.91 -4.61 0.16
CA PHE A 129 15.12 -6.03 0.44
C PHE A 129 15.21 -6.31 1.95
N VAL A 130 15.95 -5.48 2.69
CA VAL A 130 16.05 -5.59 4.15
C VAL A 130 14.70 -5.37 4.81
N ALA A 131 13.92 -4.38 4.36
CA ALA A 131 12.58 -4.13 4.87
C ALA A 131 11.65 -5.34 4.66
N ILE A 132 11.64 -5.93 3.46
CA ILE A 132 10.86 -7.15 3.18
C ILE A 132 11.30 -8.30 4.09
N ALA A 133 12.61 -8.52 4.24
CA ALA A 133 13.14 -9.61 5.07
C ALA A 133 12.72 -9.46 6.55
N VAL A 134 12.83 -8.25 7.10
CA VAL A 134 12.41 -7.97 8.48
C VAL A 134 10.90 -8.15 8.63
N LEU A 135 10.10 -7.65 7.70
CA LEU A 135 8.64 -7.79 7.75
C LEU A 135 8.19 -9.26 7.64
N LEU A 136 8.84 -10.06 6.81
CA LEU A 136 8.58 -11.50 6.73
C LEU A 136 8.91 -12.20 8.05
N TRP A 137 10.06 -11.86 8.66
CA TRP A 137 10.43 -12.39 9.98
C TRP A 137 9.39 -12.03 11.04
N MET A 138 8.99 -10.76 11.10
CA MET A 138 7.94 -10.30 12.03
C MET A 138 6.61 -11.01 11.78
N THR A 139 6.23 -11.21 10.52
CA THR A 139 5.00 -11.91 10.13
C THR A 139 5.02 -13.35 10.63
N TYR A 140 6.16 -14.04 10.51
CA TYR A 140 6.32 -15.41 10.97
C TYR A 140 6.19 -15.53 12.49
N GLU A 141 6.92 -14.71 13.24
CA GLU A 141 6.87 -14.68 14.70
C GLU A 141 5.46 -14.34 15.20
N THR A 142 4.84 -13.31 14.63
CA THR A 142 3.48 -12.91 15.02
C THR A 142 2.43 -13.95 14.67
N ALA A 143 2.59 -14.70 13.57
CA ALA A 143 1.72 -15.80 13.21
C ALA A 143 1.81 -16.97 14.21
N ILE A 144 3.01 -17.34 14.65
CA ILE A 144 3.19 -18.37 15.70
C ILE A 144 2.52 -17.93 16.99
N VAL A 145 2.76 -16.69 17.40
CA VAL A 145 2.14 -16.10 18.59
C VAL A 145 0.61 -16.10 18.48
N ALA A 146 0.06 -15.79 17.30
CA ALA A 146 -1.38 -15.83 17.06
C ALA A 146 -1.97 -17.23 17.20
N ILE A 147 -1.30 -18.25 16.64
CA ILE A 147 -1.73 -19.65 16.74
C ILE A 147 -1.70 -20.12 18.19
N ASN A 148 -0.63 -19.83 18.92
CA ASN A 148 -0.50 -20.18 20.33
C ASN A 148 -1.60 -19.51 21.18
N SER A 149 -1.90 -18.24 20.94
CA SER A 149 -2.98 -17.53 21.63
C SER A 149 -4.37 -18.06 21.32
N PHE A 150 -4.59 -18.52 20.09
CA PHE A 150 -5.85 -19.16 19.70
C PHE A 150 -6.04 -20.49 20.45
N GLN A 151 -4.98 -21.28 20.57
CA GLN A 151 -5.02 -22.58 21.26
C GLN A 151 -5.23 -22.45 22.78
N VAL A 152 -4.66 -21.42 23.39
CA VAL A 152 -4.77 -21.18 24.85
C VAL A 152 -6.07 -20.43 25.20
N GLY A 153 -6.78 -19.88 24.22
CA GLY A 153 -7.97 -19.05 24.46
C GLY A 153 -7.62 -17.83 25.30
N GLU A 154 -6.55 -17.13 24.94
CA GLU A 154 -5.96 -16.07 25.76
C GLU A 154 -6.92 -14.89 25.97
N PHE A 155 -7.25 -14.63 27.23
CA PHE A 155 -7.99 -13.45 27.68
C PHE A 155 -7.01 -12.46 28.31
N ARG A 156 -7.17 -11.15 28.03
CA ARG A 156 -6.45 -10.12 28.80
C ARG A 156 -7.13 -10.00 30.14
N PHE A 157 -6.35 -10.10 31.22
CA PHE A 157 -6.80 -9.75 32.56
C PHE A 157 -6.89 -8.23 32.69
N GLY A 158 -8.11 -7.70 32.66
CA GLY A 158 -8.49 -6.31 32.97
C GLY A 158 -9.72 -6.28 33.88
N LEU A 159 -10.39 -5.14 34.02
CA LEU A 159 -11.66 -5.04 34.78
C LEU A 159 -12.77 -5.93 34.17
N VAL A 160 -12.67 -6.21 32.87
CA VAL A 160 -13.52 -7.15 32.12
C VAL A 160 -12.59 -8.06 31.30
N PRO A 161 -12.76 -9.40 31.32
CA PRO A 161 -11.96 -10.29 30.50
C PRO A 161 -12.29 -10.11 29.02
N VAL A 162 -11.37 -9.52 28.26
CA VAL A 162 -11.52 -9.30 26.81
C VAL A 162 -10.76 -10.38 26.05
N PRO A 163 -11.40 -11.11 25.11
CA PRO A 163 -10.72 -12.09 24.27
C PRO A 163 -9.74 -11.40 23.31
N ILE A 164 -8.46 -11.72 23.41
CA ILE A 164 -7.38 -11.08 22.62
C ILE A 164 -7.13 -11.81 21.31
N TRP A 165 -7.47 -13.10 21.26
CA TRP A 165 -7.12 -13.96 20.15
C TRP A 165 -7.53 -13.41 18.75
N PRO A 166 -8.65 -12.67 18.55
CA PRO A 166 -8.99 -12.16 17.23
C PRO A 166 -7.99 -11.12 16.75
N ILE A 167 -7.53 -10.22 17.62
CA ILE A 167 -6.60 -9.16 17.22
C ILE A 167 -5.23 -9.73 16.88
N ARG A 168 -4.79 -10.78 17.58
CA ARG A 168 -3.51 -11.41 17.27
C ARG A 168 -3.47 -12.05 15.89
N ILE A 169 -4.62 -12.46 15.34
CA ILE A 169 -4.72 -12.95 13.94
C ILE A 169 -4.70 -11.78 12.95
N VAL A 170 -5.27 -10.63 13.33
CA VAL A 170 -5.29 -9.43 12.49
C VAL A 170 -3.89 -8.86 12.25
N ILE A 171 -2.99 -8.97 13.24
CA ILE A 171 -1.60 -8.49 13.13
C ILE A 171 -0.84 -9.12 11.94
N PRO A 172 -0.67 -10.46 11.85
CA PRO A 172 0.02 -11.08 10.72
C PRO A 172 -0.70 -10.84 9.39
N LEU A 173 -2.04 -10.71 9.38
CA LEU A 173 -2.78 -10.36 8.17
C LEU A 173 -2.42 -8.96 7.64
N GLY A 174 -2.34 -7.97 8.53
CA GLY A 174 -1.89 -6.61 8.18
C GLY A 174 -0.45 -6.59 7.68
N LEU A 175 0.44 -7.35 8.33
CA LEU A 175 1.83 -7.46 7.92
C LEU A 175 2.00 -8.15 6.56
N VAL A 176 1.23 -9.19 6.25
CA VAL A 176 1.23 -9.82 4.92
C VAL A 176 0.80 -8.81 3.86
N ALA A 177 -0.28 -8.06 4.09
CA ALA A 177 -0.72 -7.04 3.14
C ALA A 177 0.35 -5.96 2.92
N LEU A 178 1.05 -5.56 3.97
CA LEU A 178 2.17 -4.62 3.89
C LEU A 178 3.33 -5.17 3.05
N VAL A 179 3.72 -6.43 3.25
CA VAL A 179 4.76 -7.10 2.45
C VAL A 179 4.38 -7.14 0.98
N LEU A 180 3.11 -7.42 0.66
CA LEU A 180 2.62 -7.44 -0.72
C LEU A 180 2.71 -6.06 -1.40
N GLU A 181 2.30 -4.99 -0.71
CA GLU A 181 2.40 -3.61 -1.21
C GLU A 181 3.87 -3.18 -1.39
N LEU A 182 4.75 -3.56 -0.45
CA LEU A 182 6.18 -3.27 -0.54
C LEU A 182 6.84 -4.01 -1.71
N ALA A 183 6.44 -5.26 -1.95
CA ALA A 183 6.93 -6.05 -3.08
C ALA A 183 6.49 -5.46 -4.42
N LEU A 184 5.22 -5.01 -4.55
CA LEU A 184 4.76 -4.31 -5.75
C LEU A 184 5.53 -3.01 -5.99
N SER A 185 5.69 -2.20 -4.95
CA SER A 185 6.42 -0.93 -5.06
C SER A 185 7.88 -1.15 -5.48
N THR A 186 8.51 -2.19 -4.95
CA THR A 186 9.88 -2.59 -5.34
C THR A 186 9.94 -3.04 -6.80
N TYR A 187 8.95 -3.82 -7.24
CA TYR A 187 8.86 -4.26 -8.64
C TYR A 187 8.69 -3.07 -9.60
N ASP A 188 7.82 -2.11 -9.25
CA ASP A 188 7.62 -0.88 -10.03
C ASP A 188 8.86 -0.04 -10.18
N GLU A 189 9.64 0.06 -9.11
CA GLU A 189 10.89 0.81 -9.16
C GLU A 189 11.93 0.11 -10.04
N ILE A 190 12.07 -1.22 -9.93
CA ILE A 190 13.01 -1.99 -10.74
C ILE A 190 12.63 -1.94 -12.22
N VAL A 191 11.33 -1.99 -12.54
CA VAL A 191 10.83 -1.87 -13.91
C VAL A 191 10.92 -0.43 -14.41
N GLY A 192 10.50 0.56 -13.63
CA GLY A 192 10.57 1.98 -13.97
C GLY A 192 12.00 2.48 -14.21
N ALA A 193 12.96 2.00 -13.42
CA ALA A 193 14.39 2.26 -13.63
C ALA A 193 14.92 1.69 -14.97
N ARG A 194 14.27 0.65 -15.53
CA ARG A 194 14.59 0.11 -16.87
C ARG A 194 13.92 0.91 -17.99
N THR A 195 12.75 1.51 -17.73
CA THR A 195 11.97 2.25 -18.74
C THR A 195 12.31 3.74 -18.81
N GLY A 196 13.06 4.28 -17.84
CA GLY A 196 13.47 5.69 -17.81
C GLY A 196 12.31 6.68 -17.61
N ALA A 197 11.14 6.19 -17.18
CA ALA A 197 9.98 7.03 -16.92
C ALA A 197 10.24 7.85 -15.63
N PRO A 198 9.98 9.18 -15.63
CA PRO A 198 10.16 10.00 -14.45
C PRO A 198 9.28 9.46 -13.34
N THR A 199 9.90 9.18 -12.18
CA THR A 199 9.19 8.88 -10.94
C THR A 199 8.10 9.91 -10.77
N VAL A 200 6.84 9.48 -10.74
CA VAL A 200 5.72 10.38 -10.43
C VAL A 200 5.94 10.81 -8.99
N GLN A 201 6.64 11.93 -8.85
CA GLN A 201 6.76 12.68 -7.62
C GLN A 201 5.35 13.12 -7.32
N HIS A 202 4.71 12.45 -6.36
CA HIS A 202 3.44 12.90 -5.81
C HIS A 202 3.66 14.30 -5.29
N GLU A 203 3.25 15.29 -6.09
CA GLU A 203 3.29 16.70 -5.72
C GLU A 203 2.56 16.83 -4.38
N HIS A 204 3.32 17.19 -3.34
CA HIS A 204 2.78 17.50 -2.03
C HIS A 204 1.74 18.61 -2.22
N PRO A 205 0.44 18.39 -1.93
CA PRO A 205 -0.59 19.44 -2.02
C PRO A 205 -0.28 20.66 -1.14
N GLU A 206 0.63 20.50 -0.18
CA GLU A 206 1.09 21.53 0.76
C GLU A 206 1.96 22.62 0.12
N ALA A 207 2.71 22.30 -0.95
CA ALA A 207 3.56 23.29 -1.63
C ALA A 207 2.73 24.31 -2.43
N ALA A 208 1.59 23.88 -2.97
CA ALA A 208 0.64 24.77 -3.66
C ALA A 208 -0.11 25.68 -2.68
N SER A 209 -0.44 25.18 -1.48
CA SER A 209 -1.07 25.96 -0.40
C SER A 209 -0.14 27.04 0.13
N ALA A 210 1.13 26.72 0.39
CA ALA A 210 2.10 27.67 0.92
C ALA A 210 2.52 28.76 -0.10
N ALA A 211 2.43 28.46 -1.40
CA ALA A 211 2.65 29.44 -2.46
C ALA A 211 1.46 30.40 -2.61
N ALA A 212 0.23 29.94 -2.35
CA ALA A 212 -0.98 30.77 -2.40
C ALA A 212 -1.05 31.76 -1.22
N GLU A 213 -0.72 31.33 0.00
CA GLU A 213 -0.66 32.22 1.17
C GLU A 213 0.39 33.33 1.03
N ARG A 214 1.55 33.02 0.42
CA ARG A 214 2.61 34.01 0.18
C ARG A 214 2.25 35.05 -0.87
N ASP A 215 1.40 34.71 -1.85
CA ASP A 215 0.93 35.68 -2.86
C ASP A 215 -0.21 36.56 -2.32
N GLU A 216 -0.94 36.08 -1.30
CA GLU A 216 -2.00 36.84 -0.62
C GLU A 216 -1.41 37.87 0.37
N ASP A 217 -0.40 37.49 1.16
CA ASP A 217 0.34 38.41 2.04
C ASP A 217 1.14 39.48 1.28
N ALA A 218 1.54 39.20 0.03
CA ALA A 218 2.25 40.17 -0.81
C ALA A 218 1.31 41.21 -1.47
N ARG A 219 -0.01 40.99 -1.43
CA ARG A 219 -1.03 41.88 -2.00
C ARG A 219 -1.80 42.70 -0.95
N SER A 220 -1.63 42.41 0.34
CA SER A 220 -2.16 43.18 1.48
C SER A 220 -1.17 44.26 1.96
#